data_AF-A0A660UI83-F1
#
_entry.id   AF-A0A660UI83-F1
#
_cell.length_a   1.000
_cell.length_b   1.000
_cell.length_c   1.000
_cell.angle_alpha   90.00
_cell.angle_beta   90.00
_cell.angle_gamma   90.00
#
_symmetry.space_group_name_H-M   'P 1'
#
loop_
_entity.id
_entity.type
_entity.pdbx_description
1 polymer ?
#
loop_
_entity_poly.entity_id
_entity_poly.type
_entity_poly.pdbx_seq_one_letter_code
_entity_poly.pdbx_strand_id
1 'polypeptide(L)'
;SLNKFFDGLSAGKPMLLNYSGWQRKLVEDHQAGRGGQLCNLDDFVNNVLYYYNGRDKLQEYGNNSRNIAEKQFSRDEMAAKALKVTLSAKST
;
A
#
# COMPACT_ATOMS: atom_id res chain seq x y z
N SER A 1 -4.27 10.54 -4.30
CA SER A 1 -3.49 10.28 -5.53
C SER A 1 -2.64 9.05 -5.32
N LEU A 2 -2.22 8.38 -6.39
CA LEU A 2 -1.34 7.21 -6.32
C LEU A 2 0.00 7.52 -5.64
N ASN A 3 0.55 8.72 -5.85
CA ASN A 3 1.83 9.11 -5.24
C ASN A 3 1.75 9.05 -3.71
N LYS A 4 0.70 9.61 -3.10
CA LYS A 4 0.52 9.56 -1.63
C LYS A 4 0.47 8.14 -1.06
N PHE A 5 -0.01 7.18 -1.85
CA PHE A 5 0.00 5.78 -1.45
C PHE A 5 1.43 5.23 -1.39
N PHE A 6 2.22 5.44 -2.45
CA PHE A 6 3.63 5.02 -2.47
C PHE A 6 4.49 5.78 -1.46
N ASP A 7 4.21 7.07 -1.24
CA ASP A 7 4.85 7.87 -0.20
C ASP A 7 4.57 7.28 1.19
N GLY A 8 3.32 6.90 1.47
CA GLY A 8 2.93 6.24 2.73
C GLY A 8 3.63 4.90 2.94
N LEU A 9 3.68 4.06 1.89
CA LEU A 9 4.41 2.79 1.94
C LEU A 9 5.90 3.00 2.22
N SER A 10 6.54 3.90 1.47
CA SER A 10 7.97 4.19 1.63
C SER A 10 8.29 4.83 2.98
N ALA A 11 7.39 5.61 3.57
CA ALA A 11 7.52 6.16 4.90
C ALA A 11 7.33 5.12 6.03
N GLY A 12 7.03 3.87 5.70
CA GLY A 12 6.80 2.80 6.67
C GLY A 12 5.60 3.09 7.57
N LYS A 13 4.53 3.67 7.00
CA LYS A 13 3.31 4.00 7.73
C LYS A 13 2.22 2.97 7.44
N PRO A 14 1.50 2.47 8.47
CA PRO A 14 0.30 1.67 8.26
C PRO A 14 -0.67 2.39 7.32
N MET A 15 -1.15 1.69 6.30
CA MET A 15 -2.06 2.27 5.32
C MET A 15 -3.51 2.17 5.81
N LEU A 16 -4.23 3.29 5.75
CA LEU A 16 -5.67 3.33 6.00
C LEU A 16 -6.35 3.96 4.78
N LEU A 17 -7.17 3.17 4.08
CA LEU A 17 -7.85 3.59 2.86
C LEU A 17 -9.35 3.72 3.12
N ASN A 18 -9.97 4.77 2.59
CA ASN A 18 -11.42 4.96 2.61
C ASN A 18 -12.12 4.38 1.36
N TYR A 19 -11.46 3.46 0.66
CA TYR A 19 -11.94 2.84 -0.58
C TYR A 19 -11.35 1.43 -0.77
N SER A 20 -12.00 0.68 -1.68
CA SER A 20 -11.63 -0.68 -2.07
C SER A 20 -10.74 -0.73 -3.33
N GLY A 21 -10.39 -1.93 -3.79
CA GLY A 21 -9.64 -2.15 -5.03
C GLY A 21 -8.26 -2.76 -4.76
N TRP A 22 -7.38 -2.67 -5.75
CA TRP A 22 -6.10 -3.36 -5.70
C TRP A 22 -5.19 -2.85 -4.57
N GLN A 23 -5.23 -1.55 -4.24
CA GLN A 23 -4.43 -0.96 -3.16
C GLN A 23 -4.84 -1.52 -1.80
N ARG A 24 -6.16 -1.65 -1.56
CA ARG A 24 -6.70 -2.29 -0.36
C ARG A 24 -6.23 -3.73 -0.26
N LYS A 25 -6.44 -4.51 -1.33
CA LYS A 25 -6.03 -5.92 -1.37
C LYS A 25 -4.53 -6.06 -1.07
N LEU A 26 -3.69 -5.25 -1.71
CA LEU A 26 -2.25 -5.26 -1.53
C LEU A 26 -1.86 -5.03 -0.07
N VAL A 27 -2.42 -4.01 0.60
CA VAL A 27 -2.03 -3.70 1.98
C VAL A 27 -2.62 -4.69 3.00
N GLU A 28 -3.81 -5.24 2.74
CA GLU A 28 -4.43 -6.24 3.62
C GLU A 28 -3.70 -7.59 3.53
N ASP A 29 -3.36 -8.05 2.31
CA ASP A 29 -2.63 -9.31 2.08
C ASP A 29 -1.25 -9.34 2.77
N HIS A 30 -0.64 -8.18 2.97
CA HIS A 30 0.69 -8.03 3.57
C HIS A 30 0.62 -7.54 5.03
N GLN A 31 -0.56 -7.44 5.63
CA GLN A 31 -0.74 -6.87 6.97
C GLN A 31 -0.05 -5.51 7.12
N ALA A 32 -0.14 -4.68 6.09
CA ALA A 32 0.47 -3.36 5.98
C ALA A 32 -0.58 -2.23 6.04
N GLY A 33 -1.86 -2.59 6.13
CA GLY A 33 -2.95 -1.64 6.09
C GLY A 33 -4.33 -2.27 6.17
N ARG A 34 -5.35 -1.41 6.13
CA ARG A 34 -6.77 -1.77 6.00
C ARG A 34 -7.46 -0.81 5.04
N GLY A 35 -8.48 -1.29 4.34
CA GLY A 35 -9.34 -0.45 3.50
C GLY A 35 -10.82 -0.64 3.80
N GLY A 36 -11.58 0.44 3.70
CA GLY A 36 -13.04 0.41 3.83
C GLY A 36 -13.75 0.38 2.47
N GLN A 37 -15.05 0.09 2.49
CA GLN A 37 -15.91 0.29 1.33
C GLN A 37 -16.15 1.79 1.06
N LEU A 38 -16.15 2.17 -0.22
CA LEU A 38 -16.40 3.56 -0.61
C LEU A 38 -17.78 4.01 -0.11
N CYS A 39 -17.84 5.23 0.43
CA CYS A 39 -19.06 5.83 1.02
C CYS A 39 -19.64 5.07 2.23
N ASN A 40 -18.90 4.15 2.84
CA ASN A 40 -19.29 3.51 4.10
C ASN A 40 -18.53 4.15 5.27
N LEU A 41 -19.19 5.08 5.97
CA LEU A 41 -18.59 5.81 7.09
C LEU A 41 -18.32 4.88 8.29
N ASP A 42 -19.25 3.98 8.60
CA ASP A 42 -19.11 3.08 9.76
C ASP A 42 -17.91 2.15 9.59
N ASP A 43 -17.69 1.61 8.38
CA ASP A 43 -16.53 0.79 8.06
C ASP A 43 -15.22 1.57 8.20
N PHE A 44 -15.18 2.83 7.72
CA PHE A 44 -14.01 3.68 7.92
C PHE A 44 -13.74 3.96 9.40
N VAL A 45 -14.78 4.29 10.18
CA VAL A 45 -14.67 4.52 11.63
C VAL A 45 -14.18 3.27 12.35
N ASN A 46 -14.70 2.09 12.02
CA ASN A 46 -14.25 0.82 12.58
C ASN A 46 -12.76 0.56 12.30
N ASN A 47 -12.28 0.89 11.10
CA ASN A 47 -10.86 0.77 10.77
C ASN A 47 -9.98 1.78 11.53
N VAL A 48 -10.46 3.00 11.77
CA VAL A 48 -9.77 3.97 12.65
C VAL A 48 -9.70 3.44 14.08
N LEU A 49 -10.83 2.96 14.63
CA LEU A 49 -10.90 2.42 15.99
C LEU A 49 -10.02 1.18 16.18
N TYR A 50 -9.91 0.32 15.15
CA TYR A 50 -9.00 -0.82 15.17
C TYR A 50 -7.56 -0.39 15.47
N TYR A 51 -7.04 0.62 14.77
CA TYR A 51 -5.69 1.14 14.99
C TYR A 51 -5.54 1.95 16.27
N TYR A 52 -6.59 2.69 16.65
CA TYR A 52 -6.59 3.45 17.91
C TYR A 52 -6.47 2.53 19.13
N ASN A 53 -7.16 1.39 19.10
CA ASN A 53 -7.16 0.40 20.18
C ASN A 53 -5.97 -0.59 20.10
N GLY A 54 -5.45 -0.86 18.89
CA GLY A 54 -4.34 -1.81 18.64
C GLY A 54 -3.01 -1.12 18.33
N ARG A 55 -2.56 -0.20 19.18
CA ARG A 55 -1.34 0.60 18.94
C ARG A 55 -0.06 -0.24 18.90
N ASP A 56 -0.05 -1.39 19.56
CA ASP A 56 1.03 -2.38 19.56
C ASP A 56 1.37 -2.88 18.13
N LYS A 57 0.36 -2.99 17.26
CA LYS A 57 0.54 -3.50 15.90
C LYS A 57 0.95 -2.44 14.87
N LEU A 58 0.91 -1.16 15.23
CA LEU A 58 1.20 -0.07 14.28
C LEU A 58 2.64 -0.14 13.75
N GLN A 59 3.59 -0.53 14.60
CA GLN A 59 4.97 -0.67 14.18
C GLN A 59 5.14 -1.82 13.20
N GLU A 60 4.53 -2.97 13.47
CA GLU A 60 4.53 -4.14 12.58
C GLU A 60 3.93 -3.79 11.22
N TYR A 61 2.74 -3.16 11.22
CA TYR A 61 2.08 -2.75 9.99
C TYR A 61 2.92 -1.76 9.19
N GLY A 62 3.57 -0.80 9.87
CA GLY A 62 4.47 0.16 9.23
C GLY A 62 5.69 -0.51 8.59
N ASN A 63 6.31 -1.47 9.29
CA ASN A 63 7.41 -2.27 8.75
C ASN A 63 6.96 -3.07 7.52
N ASN A 64 5.75 -3.64 7.55
CA ASN A 64 5.18 -4.34 6.41
C ASN A 64 4.92 -3.40 5.23
N SER A 65 4.44 -2.17 5.47
CA SER A 65 4.31 -1.15 4.42
C SER A 65 5.65 -0.82 3.76
N ARG A 66 6.71 -0.68 4.56
CA ARG A 66 8.08 -0.46 4.05
C ARG A 66 8.57 -1.65 3.23
N ASN A 67 8.31 -2.87 3.69
CA ASN A 67 8.64 -4.09 2.96
C ASN A 67 7.98 -4.14 1.58
N ILE A 68 6.72 -3.71 1.44
CA ILE A 68 6.06 -3.62 0.13
C ILE A 68 6.80 -2.63 -0.77
N ALA A 69 7.11 -1.43 -0.26
CA ALA A 69 7.80 -0.41 -1.04
C ALA A 69 9.16 -0.90 -1.56
N GLU A 70 9.94 -1.58 -0.72
CA GLU A 70 11.28 -2.05 -1.09
C GLU A 70 11.26 -3.30 -1.98
N LYS A 71 10.33 -4.24 -1.75
CA LYS A 71 10.34 -5.55 -2.43
C LYS A 71 9.51 -5.61 -3.72
N GLN A 72 8.57 -4.68 -3.92
CA GLN A 72 7.67 -4.71 -5.08
C GLN A 72 7.69 -3.42 -5.90
N PHE A 73 8.09 -2.29 -5.29
CA PHE A 73 8.00 -0.96 -5.88
C PHE A 73 9.30 -0.15 -5.74
N SER A 74 10.45 -0.83 -5.55
CA SER A 74 11.73 -0.12 -5.50
C SER A 74 11.98 0.61 -6.82
N ARG A 75 12.67 1.76 -6.74
CA ARG A 75 13.03 2.56 -7.92
C ARG A 75 13.70 1.70 -8.99
N ASP A 76 14.67 0.89 -8.59
CA ASP A 76 15.48 0.11 -9.52
C ASP A 76 14.67 -1.02 -10.16
N GLU A 77 13.80 -1.69 -9.40
CA GLU A 77 12.89 -2.70 -9.94
C GLU A 77 11.86 -2.11 -10.92
N MET A 78 11.28 -0.95 -10.58
CA MET A 78 10.33 -0.26 -11.46
C MET A 78 11.00 0.22 -12.75
N ALA A 79 12.20 0.78 -12.67
CA ALA A 79 12.98 1.19 -13.83
C ALA A 79 13.32 -0.01 -14.73
N ALA A 80 13.73 -1.14 -14.16
CA ALA A 80 14.01 -2.36 -14.91
C ALA A 80 12.75 -2.91 -15.62
N LYS A 81 11.59 -2.92 -14.94
CA LYS A 81 10.31 -3.34 -15.53
C LYS A 81 9.91 -2.43 -16.70
N ALA A 82 10.03 -1.13 -16.54
CA ALA A 82 9.73 -0.15 -17.59
C ALA A 82 10.65 -0.33 -18.80
N LEU A 83 11.98 -0.43 -18.57
CA LEU A 83 12.97 -0.63 -19.63
C LEU A 83 12.70 -1.92 -20.42
N LYS A 84 12.37 -3.02 -19.74
CA LYS A 84 12.03 -4.29 -20.38
C LYS A 84 10.90 -4.13 -21.40
N VAL A 85 9.80 -3.47 -21.02
CA VAL A 85 8.66 -3.25 -21.91
C VAL A 85 9.06 -2.37 -23.10
N THR A 86 9.82 -1.30 -22.87
CA THR A 86 10.29 -0.41 -23.94
C THR A 86 11.19 -1.12 -24.96
N LEU A 87 12.07 -2.02 -24.50
CA LEU A 87 12.95 -2.81 -25.38
C LEU A 87 12.16 -3.85 -26.18
N SER A 88 11.19 -4.53 -25.55
CA SER A 88 10.29 -5.45 -26.26
C SER A 88 9.49 -4.76 -27.36
N ALA A 89 8.98 -3.55 -27.10
CA ALA A 89 8.21 -2.80 -28.07
C ALA A 89 9.02 -2.31 -29.29
N LYS A 90 10.33 -2.08 -29.13
CA LYS A 90 11.22 -1.71 -30.25
C LYS A 90 11.59 -2.88 -31.17
N SER A 91 11.39 -4.11 -30.71
CA SER A 91 11.75 -5.32 -31.45
C SER A 91 10.58 -5.87 -32.28
N THR A 92 9.48 -5.12 -32.37
CA THR A 92 8.28 -5.39 -33.19
C THR A 92 8.17 -4.30 -34.25
#